data_AF-A0A9D5V4C0-F1
#
_entry.id   AF-A0A9D5V4C0-F1
#
_cell.length_a   1.000
_cell.length_b   1.000
_cell.length_c   1.000
_cell.angle_alpha   90.00
_cell.angle_beta   90.00
_cell.angle_gamma   90.00
#
_symmetry.space_group_name_H-M   'P 1'
#
loop_
_entity.id
_entity.type
_entity.pdbx_description
1 polymer ?
#
loop_
_entity_poly.entity_id
_entity_poly.type
_entity_poly.pdbx_seq_one_letter_code
_entity_poly.pdbx_strand_id
1 'polypeptide(L)' 'MVCGIDTILADSRKSTQEAVRRLILDLATDFDLEVDPGDLAGSPEVKALEGALESFAVWLVHGRRYGGEQG' A
#
# COMPACT_ATOMS: atom_id res chain seq x y z
N MET A 1 -20.34 3.22 18.03
CA MET A 1 -19.56 2.00 18.25
C MET A 1 -18.63 1.86 17.05
N VAL A 2 -17.55 2.64 17.04
CA VAL A 2 -16.53 2.63 15.97
C VAL A 2 -15.66 1.42 16.28
N CYS A 3 -15.94 0.34 15.57
CA CYS A 3 -15.50 -1.01 15.86
C CYS A 3 -14.03 -1.16 15.48
N GLY A 4 -13.22 -1.94 16.21
CA GLY A 4 -11.75 -2.03 16.04
C GLY A 4 -11.24 -2.33 14.62
N ILE A 5 -12.12 -2.65 13.68
CA ILE A 5 -11.87 -2.68 12.24
C ILE A 5 -11.37 -1.33 11.71
N ASP A 6 -11.93 -0.20 12.13
CA ASP A 6 -11.47 1.13 11.70
C ASP A 6 -10.02 1.41 12.13
N THR A 7 -9.64 0.97 13.33
CA THR A 7 -8.26 1.08 13.82
C THR A 7 -7.32 0.18 13.03
N ILE A 8 -7.72 -1.07 12.74
CA ILE A 8 -6.94 -2.00 11.92
C ILE A 8 -6.73 -1.47 10.51
N LEU A 9 -7.78 -0.88 9.91
CA LEU A 9 -7.70 -0.25 8.60
C LEU A 9 -6.77 0.97 8.60
N ALA A 10 -6.84 1.82 9.62
CA ALA A 10 -5.96 2.98 9.76
C ALA A 10 -4.48 2.57 9.91
N ASP A 11 -4.20 1.56 10.75
CA ASP A 11 -2.84 1.04 10.93
C ASP A 11 -2.31 0.36 9.66
N SER A 12 -3.16 -0.42 8.98
CA SER A 12 -2.80 -1.08 7.71
C SER A 12 -2.52 -0.07 6.61
N ARG A 13 -3.32 1.00 6.52
CA ARG A 13 -3.08 2.10 5.59
C ARG A 13 -1.72 2.74 5.86
N LYS A 14 -1.43 3.10 7.12
CA LYS A 14 -0.15 3.71 7.50
C LYS A 14 1.03 2.80 7.14
N SER A 15 0.94 1.51 7.45
CA SER A 15 1.97 0.53 7.11
C SER A 15 2.16 0.40 5.59
N THR A 16 1.09 0.49 4.81
CA THR A 16 1.15 0.42 3.34
C THR A 16 1.83 1.66 2.77
N GLN A 17 1.51 2.85 3.28
CA GLN A 17 2.17 4.10 2.87
C GLN A 17 3.67 4.09 3.20
N GLU A 18 4.05 3.59 4.37
CA GLU A 18 5.47 3.44 4.73
C GLU A 18 6.20 2.45 3.83
N ALA A 19 5.56 1.34 3.45
CA ALA A 19 6.14 0.36 2.53
C ALA A 19 6.31 0.94 1.11
N VAL A 20 5.31 1.66 0.60
CA VAL A 20 5.38 2.34 -0.70
C VAL A 20 6.50 3.38 -0.71
N ARG A 21 6.59 4.20 0.34
CA ARG A 21 7.63 5.22 0.44
C ARG A 21 9.03 4.60 0.43
N ARG A 22 9.24 3.50 1.16
CA ARG A 22 10.52 2.76 1.13
C ARG A 22 10.82 2.21 -0.25
N LEU A 23 9.83 1.59 -0.91
CA LEU A 23 10.01 1.04 -2.25
C LEU A 23 10.41 2.13 -3.26
N ILE A 24 9.77 3.30 -3.21
CA ILE A 24 10.11 4.40 -4.12
C ILE A 24 11.52 4.93 -3.86
N LEU A 25 11.92 5.04 -2.59
CA LEU A 25 13.28 5.48 -2.25
C LEU A 25 14.35 4.45 -2.66
N ASP A 26 14.08 3.16 -2.49
CA ASP A 26 14.98 2.10 -2.97
C ASP A 26 15.11 2.18 -4.50
N LEU A 27 14.00 2.29 -5.22
CA LEU A 27 14.03 2.45 -6.69
C LEU A 27 14.76 3.73 -7.10
N ALA A 28 14.52 4.85 -6.42
CA ALA A 28 15.22 6.09 -6.70
C ALA A 28 16.73 5.93 -6.51
N THR A 29 17.16 5.21 -5.47
CA THR A 29 18.57 4.90 -5.22
C THR A 29 19.14 3.98 -6.29
N ASP A 30 18.44 2.91 -6.68
CA ASP A 30 18.88 1.96 -7.70
C ASP A 30 19.04 2.60 -9.09
N PHE A 31 18.17 3.58 -9.40
CA PHE A 31 18.14 4.27 -10.70
C PHE A 31 18.82 5.65 -10.69
N ASP A 32 19.50 6.04 -9.60
CA ASP A 32 20.15 7.35 -9.41
C ASP A 32 19.19 8.54 -9.71
N LEU A 33 17.93 8.41 -9.28
CA LEU A 33 16.90 9.42 -9.46
C LEU A 33 16.93 10.40 -8.29
N GLU A 34 17.00 11.69 -8.60
CA GLU A 34 16.86 12.75 -7.61
C GLU A 34 15.37 12.91 -7.26
N VAL A 35 14.94 12.24 -6.18
CA VAL A 35 13.53 12.23 -5.77
C VAL A 35 13.39 12.78 -4.36
N ASP A 36 12.64 13.87 -4.20
CA ASP A 36 12.31 14.41 -2.90
C ASP A 36 11.11 13.65 -2.30
N PRO A 37 11.27 13.03 -1.10
CA PRO A 37 10.19 12.27 -0.48
C PRO A 37 9.00 13.12 0.00
N GLY A 38 9.16 14.43 0.12
CA GLY A 38 8.08 15.39 0.40
C GLY A 38 7.20 15.64 -0.83
N ASP A 39 7.79 15.76 -2.02
CA ASP A 39 7.06 15.90 -3.28
C ASP A 39 6.29 14.62 -3.67
N LEU A 40 6.85 13.45 -3.36
CA LEU A 40 6.22 12.15 -3.64
C LEU A 40 4.89 11.95 -2.90
N ALA A 41 4.78 12.39 -1.64
CA ALA A 41 3.58 12.15 -0.83
C ALA A 41 2.32 12.85 -1.39
N GLY A 42 2.50 13.87 -2.23
CA GLY A 42 1.41 14.61 -2.87
C GLY A 42 1.08 14.14 -4.28
N SER A 43 1.99 13.42 -4.94
CA SER A 43 1.90 13.09 -6.37
C SER A 43 0.71 12.16 -6.67
N PRO A 44 -0.01 12.41 -7.78
CA PRO A 44 -1.13 11.57 -8.20
C PRO A 44 -0.71 10.13 -8.51
N GLU A 45 0.52 9.92 -8.99
CA GLU A 45 1.09 8.60 -9.27
C GLU A 45 1.29 7.79 -7.99
N VAL A 46 1.82 8.40 -6.93
CA VAL A 46 2.01 7.74 -5.62
C VAL A 46 0.65 7.40 -5.01
N LYS A 47 -0.34 8.30 -5.09
CA LYS A 47 -1.70 8.01 -4.63
C LYS A 47 -2.37 6.87 -5.41
N ALA A 48 -2.14 6.80 -6.73
CA ALA A 48 -2.64 5.70 -7.55
C ALA A 48 -1.98 4.37 -7.15
N LEU A 49 -0.68 4.37 -6.88
CA LEU A 49 0.06 3.19 -6.41
C LEU A 49 -0.42 2.73 -5.02
N GLU A 50 -0.62 3.67 -4.09
CA GLU A 50 -1.20 3.39 -2.77
C GLU A 50 -2.59 2.76 -2.90
N GLY A 51 -3.48 3.33 -3.72
CA GLY A 51 -4.83 2.79 -3.94
C GLY A 51 -4.83 1.40 -4.61
N ALA A 52 -3.88 1.15 -5.52
CA ALA A 52 -3.71 -0.17 -6.13
C ALA A 52 -3.23 -1.21 -5.11
N LEU A 53 -2.33 -0.85 -4.20
CA LEU A 53 -1.84 -1.74 -3.14
C LEU A 53 -2.89 -1.99 -2.06
N GLU A 54 -3.67 -0.98 -1.68
CA GLU A 54 -4.84 -1.16 -0.80
C GLU A 54 -5.84 -2.14 -1.43
N SER A 55 -6.14 -1.98 -2.72
CA SER A 55 -7.04 -2.88 -3.47
C SER A 55 -6.47 -4.30 -3.55
N PHE A 56 -5.17 -4.44 -3.80
CA PHE A 56 -4.49 -5.73 -3.83
C PHE A 56 -4.50 -6.41 -2.45
N ALA A 57 -4.29 -5.68 -1.37
CA ALA A 57 -4.35 -6.21 -0.01
C ALA A 57 -5.76 -6.73 0.34
N VAL A 58 -6.79 -5.97 -0.01
CA VAL A 58 -8.19 -6.42 0.11
C VAL A 58 -8.43 -7.68 -0.72
N TRP A 59 -8.01 -7.69 -2.00
CA TRP A 59 -8.11 -8.87 -2.84
C TRP A 59 -7.38 -10.07 -2.25
N LEU A 60 -6.20 -9.91 -1.66
CA LEU A 60 -5.43 -11.01 -1.09
C LEU A 60 -6.12 -11.64 0.12
N VAL A 61 -6.75 -10.82 0.97
CA VAL A 61 -7.54 -11.27 2.11
C VAL A 61 -8.81 -11.98 1.67
N HIS A 62 -9.52 -11.43 0.68
CA HIS A 62 -10.76 -12.03 0.17
C HIS A 62 -10.50 -13.25 -0.74
N GLY A 63 -9.45 -13.21 -1.56
CA GLY A 63 -9.04 -14.25 -2.49
C GLY A 63 -8.56 -15.51 -1.78
N ARG A 64 -7.92 -15.39 -0.61
CA ARG A 64 -7.61 -16.57 0.23
C ARG A 64 -8.86 -17.34 0.67
N ARG A 65 -10.02 -16.68 0.80
CA ARG A 65 -11.27 -17.34 1.17
C ARG A 65 -11.87 -18.19 0.03
N TYR A 66 -11.43 -17.97 -1.21
CA TYR A 66 -11.94 -18.67 -2.41
C TYR A 66 -10.91 -19.59 -3.09
N GLY A 67 -9.67 -19.68 -2.57
CA GLY A 67 -8.62 -20.55 -3.10
C GLY A 67 -8.48 -21.92 -2.42
N GLY A 68 -9.42 -22.30 -1.55
CA GLY A 68 -9.26 -23.43 -0.62
C GLY A 68 -10.19 -24.63 -0.82
N GLU A 69 -11.16 -24.61 -1.74
CA GLU A 69 -12.04 -25.77 -2.00
C GLU A 69 -12.41 -25.85 -3.49
N GLN A 70 -11.51 -26.45 -4.28
CA GLN A 70 -11.88 -27.22 -5.47
C GLN A 70 -11.06 -28.52 -5.43
N GLY A 71 -11.51 -29.44 -4.59
CA GLY A 71 -11.09 -30.83 -4.52
C GLY A 71 -12.30 -31.68 -4.18
#